data_AF-A0A3N0A1N1-F1
#
_entry.id   AF-A0A3N0A1N1-F1
#
_cell.length_a   1.000
_cell.length_b   1.000
_cell.length_c   1.000
_cell.angle_alpha   90.00
_cell.angle_beta   90.00
_cell.angle_gamma   90.00
#
_symmetry.space_group_name_H-M   'P 1'
#
loop_
_entity.id
_entity.type
_entity.pdbx_description
1 polymer ?
#
loop_
_entity_poly.entity_id
_entity_poly.type
_entity_poly.pdbx_seq_one_letter_code
_entity_poly.pdbx_strand_id
1 'polypeptide(L)'
;MGILVKNQKQYNVTKSFIDKFTRRIEKMEAEGNVRDIHPRLFKAEIDGLKSMRSELQEEVDEYDKTDNIESIFPKLDLFAAILSSLIMARISLKLSEKELADMVGINEQQIQAYESTEYRGVEAGRIEEIIDALKNKKDKIKLYS
;
A
#
# COMPACT_ATOMS: atom_id res chain seq x y z
N MET A 1 3.66 -3.36 5.56
CA MET A 1 2.25 -3.51 5.99
C MET A 1 1.85 -2.16 6.56
N GLY A 2 1.05 -1.37 5.82
CA GLY A 2 0.67 0.00 6.24
C GLY A 2 -0.16 -0.02 7.52
N ILE A 3 -0.03 1.00 8.36
CA ILE A 3 -0.66 1.05 9.68
C ILE A 3 -2.02 1.72 9.55
N LEU A 4 -3.04 0.97 9.14
CA LEU A 4 -4.38 1.54 8.98
C LEU A 4 -5.03 1.85 10.34
N VAL A 5 -5.35 3.12 10.59
CA VAL A 5 -6.17 3.57 11.74
C VAL A 5 -7.65 3.37 11.45
N LYS A 6 -8.31 2.46 12.17
CA LYS A 6 -9.71 2.04 11.91
C LYS A 6 -10.72 2.57 12.92
N ASN A 7 -10.26 3.13 14.04
CA ASN A 7 -11.13 3.60 15.12
C ASN A 7 -10.43 4.61 16.03
N GLN A 8 -11.23 5.28 16.87
CA GLN A 8 -10.76 6.30 17.80
C GLN A 8 -9.69 5.80 18.79
N LYS A 9 -9.77 4.54 19.23
CA LYS A 9 -8.77 3.97 20.15
C LYS A 9 -7.41 3.85 19.46
N GLN A 10 -7.39 3.34 18.23
CA GLN A 10 -6.17 3.24 17.41
C GLN A 10 -5.63 4.63 17.08
N TYR A 11 -6.51 5.58 16.74
CA TYR A 11 -6.15 6.96 16.48
C TYR A 11 -5.40 7.60 17.66
N ASN A 12 -5.97 7.48 18.87
CA ASN A 12 -5.36 8.04 20.08
C ASN A 12 -3.99 7.39 20.38
N VAL A 13 -3.87 6.08 20.16
CA VAL A 13 -2.61 5.34 20.33
C VAL A 13 -1.57 5.82 19.30
N THR A 14 -1.96 5.95 18.04
CA THR A 14 -1.09 6.43 16.95
C THR A 14 -0.59 7.85 17.22
N LYS A 15 -1.46 8.78 17.64
CA LYS A 15 -1.05 10.13 18.06
C LYS A 15 -0.05 10.10 19.21
N SER A 16 -0.24 9.23 20.20
CA SER A 16 0.73 9.06 21.29
C SER A 16 2.10 8.57 20.79
N PHE A 17 2.14 7.71 19.78
CA PHE A 17 3.41 7.29 19.16
C PHE A 17 4.07 8.43 18.39
N ILE A 18 3.31 9.19 17.59
CA ILE A 18 3.81 10.38 16.88
C ILE A 18 4.47 11.34 17.89
N ASP A 19 3.80 11.64 19.01
CA ASP A 19 4.35 12.50 20.07
C ASP A 19 5.66 11.96 20.64
N LYS A 20 5.75 10.64 20.89
CA LYS A 20 6.97 9.99 21.39
C LYS A 20 8.11 10.09 20.38
N PHE A 21 7.83 9.87 19.09
CA PHE A 21 8.83 10.00 18.03
C PHE A 21 9.30 11.45 17.89
N THR A 22 8.38 12.41 17.88
CA THR A 22 8.70 13.85 17.83
C THR A 22 9.61 14.25 18.97
N ARG A 23 9.25 13.93 20.23
CA ARG A 23 10.09 14.24 21.39
C ARG A 23 11.47 13.59 21.32
N ARG A 24 11.55 12.36 20.81
CA ARG A 24 12.84 11.67 20.66
C ARG A 24 13.71 12.33 19.58
N ILE A 25 13.13 12.69 18.43
CA ILE A 25 13.83 13.38 17.36
C ILE A 25 14.35 14.73 17.87
N GLU A 26 13.49 15.54 18.49
CA GLU A 26 13.86 16.84 19.05
C GLU A 26 14.98 16.72 20.08
N LYS A 27 14.89 15.74 20.98
CA LYS A 27 15.93 15.47 21.97
C LYS A 27 17.27 15.11 21.31
N MET A 28 17.25 14.22 20.31
CA MET A 28 18.47 13.83 19.60
C MET A 28 19.06 15.01 18.81
N GLU A 29 18.24 15.82 18.17
CA GLU A 29 18.69 17.02 17.44
C GLU A 29 19.28 18.08 18.39
N ALA A 30 18.70 18.26 19.58
CA ALA A 30 19.17 19.23 20.57
C ALA A 30 20.44 18.78 21.31
N GLU A 31 20.50 17.51 21.72
CA GLU A 31 21.66 16.93 22.41
C GLU A 31 22.84 16.71 21.43
N GLY A 32 22.55 16.51 20.14
CA GLY A 32 23.54 16.17 19.14
C GLY A 32 24.11 14.77 19.34
N ASN A 33 25.26 14.52 18.72
CA ASN A 33 25.90 13.20 18.76
C ASN A 33 26.68 12.96 20.06
N VAL A 34 25.99 12.94 21.20
CA VAL A 34 26.60 12.78 22.54
C VAL A 34 27.18 11.37 22.74
N ARG A 35 26.74 10.40 21.94
CA ARG A 35 27.15 8.98 22.04
C ARG A 35 28.42 8.66 21.26
N ASP A 36 29.06 9.65 20.65
CA ASP A 36 30.26 9.51 19.79
C ASP A 36 30.11 8.41 18.72
N ILE A 37 28.89 8.26 18.20
CA ILE A 37 28.60 7.35 17.08
C ILE A 37 29.03 8.00 15.78
N HIS A 38 29.36 7.22 14.76
CA HIS A 38 29.77 7.80 13.48
C HIS A 38 28.68 8.77 12.94
N PRO A 39 29.00 9.99 12.49
CA PRO A 39 28.00 11.02 12.14
C PRO A 39 26.95 10.56 11.11
N ARG A 40 27.35 9.70 10.16
CA ARG A 40 26.42 9.11 9.18
C ARG A 40 25.39 8.18 9.82
N LEU A 41 25.78 7.42 10.85
CA LEU A 41 24.88 6.52 11.58
C LEU A 41 23.91 7.32 12.45
N PHE A 42 24.40 8.37 13.11
CA PHE A 42 23.55 9.26 13.89
C PHE A 42 22.47 9.93 13.03
N LYS A 43 22.86 10.44 11.85
CA LYS A 43 21.92 11.00 10.88
C LYS A 43 20.91 9.95 10.38
N ALA A 44 21.38 8.75 10.06
CA ALA A 44 20.50 7.67 9.61
C ALA A 44 19.47 7.26 10.69
N GLU A 45 19.83 7.27 11.98
CA GLU A 45 18.89 7.02 13.07
C GLU A 45 17.78 8.08 13.12
N ILE A 46 18.15 9.36 13.03
CA ILE A 46 17.18 10.47 13.01
C ILE A 46 16.28 10.38 11.78
N ASP A 47 16.86 10.15 10.60
CA ASP A 47 16.11 10.04 9.34
C ASP A 47 15.13 8.86 9.38
N GLY A 48 15.53 7.72 9.96
CA GLY A 48 14.65 6.57 10.19
C GLY A 48 13.47 6.90 11.10
N LEU A 49 13.72 7.58 12.24
CA LEU A 49 12.66 8.01 13.15
C LEU A 49 11.69 9.02 12.48
N LYS A 50 12.22 9.92 11.64
CA LYS A 50 11.41 10.86 10.85
C LYS A 50 10.53 10.14 9.85
N SER A 51 11.04 9.13 9.16
CA SER A 51 10.25 8.30 8.23
C SER A 51 9.11 7.60 8.96
N MET A 52 9.40 6.92 10.07
CA MET A 52 8.38 6.23 10.88
C MET A 52 7.31 7.20 11.39
N ARG A 53 7.70 8.41 11.82
CA ARG A 53 6.74 9.44 12.24
C ARG A 53 5.87 9.91 11.07
N SER A 54 6.47 10.12 9.89
CA SER A 54 5.76 10.56 8.68
C SER A 54 4.68 9.56 8.28
N GLU A 55 5.03 8.27 8.25
CA GLU A 55 4.07 7.19 7.96
C GLU A 55 2.88 7.20 8.92
N LEU A 56 3.13 7.37 10.23
CA LEU A 56 2.05 7.45 11.22
C LEU A 56 1.20 8.72 11.07
N GLN A 57 1.81 9.84 10.66
CA GLN A 57 1.10 11.11 10.45
C GLN A 57 0.17 11.02 9.24
N GLU A 58 0.61 10.40 8.15
CA GLU A 58 -0.22 10.18 6.95
C GLU A 58 -1.48 9.38 7.29
N GLU A 59 -1.38 8.35 8.13
CA GLU A 59 -2.51 7.52 8.55
C GLU A 59 -3.49 8.28 9.47
N VAL A 60 -2.98 9.15 10.34
CA VAL A 60 -3.82 10.04 11.18
C VAL A 60 -4.54 11.06 10.30
N ASP A 61 -3.84 11.67 9.35
CA ASP A 61 -4.40 12.65 8.43
C ASP A 61 -5.44 12.01 7.49
N GLU A 62 -5.26 10.75 7.10
CA GLU A 62 -6.25 10.00 6.35
C GLU A 62 -7.49 9.68 7.18
N TYR A 63 -7.32 9.27 8.44
CA TYR A 63 -8.45 9.07 9.36
C TYR A 63 -9.24 10.36 9.58
N ASP A 64 -8.57 11.50 9.79
CA ASP A 64 -9.23 12.80 10.00
C ASP A 64 -10.05 13.27 8.79
N LYS A 65 -9.73 12.79 7.57
CA LYS A 65 -10.51 13.07 6.34
C LYS A 65 -11.81 12.28 6.25
N THR A 66 -11.99 11.22 7.05
CA THR A 66 -13.18 10.35 6.98
C THR A 66 -14.46 11.01 7.49
N ASP A 67 -14.37 12.15 8.18
CA ASP A 67 -15.54 12.95 8.59
C ASP A 67 -16.29 13.57 7.41
N ASN A 68 -15.69 13.59 6.21
CA ASN A 68 -16.35 14.06 4.99
C ASN A 68 -16.88 12.88 4.17
N ILE A 69 -18.15 12.52 4.41
CA ILE A 69 -18.87 11.45 3.70
C ILE A 69 -18.85 11.64 2.16
N GLU A 70 -18.92 12.86 1.65
CA GLU A 70 -18.91 13.13 0.20
C GLU A 70 -17.55 12.78 -0.45
N SER A 71 -16.47 12.78 0.33
CA SER A 71 -15.15 12.35 -0.14
C SER A 71 -14.98 10.83 -0.24
N ILE A 72 -15.90 10.06 0.35
CA ILE A 72 -15.84 8.58 0.42
C ILE A 72 -16.53 7.96 -0.80
N PHE A 73 -17.66 8.50 -1.24
CA PHE A 73 -18.46 7.92 -2.34
C PHE A 73 -17.68 7.71 -3.65
N PRO A 74 -16.88 8.68 -4.14
CA PRO A 74 -16.05 8.46 -5.34
C PRO A 74 -15.03 7.32 -5.18
N LYS A 75 -14.53 7.07 -3.97
CA LYS A 75 -13.61 5.95 -3.70
C LYS A 75 -14.33 4.60 -3.73
N LEU A 76 -15.61 4.55 -3.35
CA LEU A 76 -16.43 3.34 -3.39
C LEU A 76 -16.79 2.95 -4.84
N ASP A 77 -17.10 3.93 -5.67
CA ASP A 77 -17.39 3.72 -7.10
C ASP A 77 -16.17 3.20 -7.86
N LEU A 78 -14.96 3.54 -7.40
CA LEU A 78 -13.70 3.09 -7.99
C LEU A 78 -13.48 1.59 -7.81
N PHE A 79 -14.05 0.94 -6.80
CA PHE A 79 -13.78 -0.48 -6.52
C PHE A 79 -14.23 -1.39 -7.66
N ALA A 80 -15.46 -1.21 -8.17
CA ALA A 80 -15.95 -1.97 -9.31
C ALA A 80 -15.15 -1.68 -10.60
N ALA A 81 -14.69 -0.43 -10.77
CA ALA A 81 -13.84 -0.05 -11.89
C ALA A 81 -12.44 -0.69 -11.80
N ILE A 82 -11.89 -0.84 -10.60
CA ILE A 82 -10.60 -1.53 -10.39
C ILE A 82 -10.70 -3.00 -10.82
N LEU A 83 -11.74 -3.72 -10.40
CA LEU A 83 -11.87 -5.14 -10.71
C LEU A 83 -12.00 -5.40 -12.22
N SER A 84 -12.81 -4.60 -12.92
CA SER A 84 -12.92 -4.69 -14.39
C SER A 84 -11.63 -4.26 -15.11
N SER A 85 -10.84 -3.34 -14.52
CA SER A 85 -9.55 -2.93 -15.08
C SER A 85 -8.49 -4.04 -15.11
N LEU A 86 -8.63 -5.10 -14.29
CA LEU A 86 -7.71 -6.24 -14.30
C LEU A 86 -7.77 -7.00 -15.63
N ILE A 87 -8.98 -7.18 -16.18
CA ILE A 87 -9.21 -7.79 -17.49
C ILE A 87 -8.57 -6.93 -18.58
N MET A 88 -8.83 -5.62 -18.54
CA MET A 88 -8.25 -4.67 -19.49
C MET A 88 -6.72 -4.64 -19.44
N ALA A 89 -6.14 -4.72 -18.24
CA ALA A 89 -4.70 -4.80 -18.05
C ALA A 89 -4.12 -6.09 -18.63
N ARG A 90 -4.74 -7.25 -18.38
CA ARG A 90 -4.34 -8.54 -18.98
C ARG A 90 -4.33 -8.45 -20.51
N ILE A 91 -5.41 -7.96 -21.11
CA ILE A 91 -5.55 -7.80 -22.57
C ILE A 91 -4.48 -6.84 -23.11
N SER A 92 -4.26 -5.71 -22.44
CA SER A 92 -3.25 -4.71 -22.85
C SER A 92 -1.82 -5.28 -22.81
N LEU A 93 -1.56 -6.20 -21.87
CA LEU A 93 -0.29 -6.94 -21.76
C LEU A 93 -0.20 -8.14 -22.71
N LYS A 94 -1.22 -8.37 -23.55
CA LYS A 94 -1.34 -9.49 -24.50
C LYS A 94 -1.21 -10.86 -23.82
N LEU A 95 -1.65 -10.97 -22.58
CA LEU A 95 -1.66 -12.23 -21.84
C LEU A 95 -2.95 -12.99 -22.16
N SER A 96 -2.84 -14.27 -22.47
CA SER A 96 -3.95 -15.20 -22.41
C SER A 96 -4.38 -15.47 -20.96
N GLU A 97 -5.61 -15.98 -20.77
CA GLU A 97 -6.11 -16.39 -19.46
C GLU A 97 -5.24 -17.49 -18.86
N LYS A 98 -4.77 -18.42 -19.71
CA LYS A 98 -3.81 -19.45 -19.34
C LYS A 98 -2.49 -18.88 -18.83
N GLU A 99 -1.88 -17.93 -19.54
CA GLU A 99 -0.62 -17.32 -19.10
C GLU A 99 -0.78 -16.58 -17.77
N LEU A 100 -1.90 -15.88 -17.57
CA LEU A 100 -2.19 -15.27 -16.27
C LEU A 100 -2.37 -16.32 -15.18
N ALA A 101 -3.09 -17.41 -15.47
CA ALA A 101 -3.30 -18.51 -14.53
C ALA A 101 -1.96 -19.16 -14.12
N ASP A 102 -1.08 -19.41 -15.08
CA ASP A 102 0.27 -19.96 -14.85
C ASP A 102 1.10 -19.00 -13.97
N MET A 103 0.97 -17.68 -14.16
CA MET A 103 1.69 -16.67 -13.36
C MET A 103 1.25 -16.63 -11.90
N VAL A 104 -0.02 -16.92 -11.60
CA VAL A 104 -0.56 -16.93 -10.22
C VAL A 104 -0.75 -18.35 -9.65
N GLY A 105 -0.30 -19.37 -10.38
CA GLY A 105 -0.29 -20.76 -9.93
C GLY A 105 -1.67 -21.41 -9.81
N ILE A 106 -2.61 -21.04 -10.69
CA ILE A 106 -3.97 -21.64 -10.75
C ILE A 106 -4.27 -22.17 -12.14
N ASN A 107 -5.42 -22.84 -12.29
CA ASN A 107 -5.84 -23.33 -13.61
C ASN A 107 -6.55 -22.24 -14.43
N GLU A 108 -6.51 -22.37 -15.76
CA GLU A 108 -7.12 -21.43 -16.71
C GLU A 108 -8.63 -21.24 -16.47
N GLN A 109 -9.35 -22.31 -16.14
CA GLN A 109 -10.79 -22.25 -15.87
C GLN A 109 -11.12 -21.37 -14.66
N GLN A 110 -10.24 -21.28 -13.67
CA GLN A 110 -10.41 -20.38 -12.52
C GLN A 110 -10.27 -18.92 -12.94
N ILE A 111 -9.30 -18.58 -13.79
CA ILE A 111 -9.21 -17.21 -14.34
C ILE A 111 -10.44 -16.88 -15.17
N GLN A 112 -10.90 -17.79 -16.04
CA GLN A 112 -12.13 -17.61 -16.80
C GLN A 112 -13.35 -17.39 -15.89
N ALA A 113 -13.50 -18.19 -14.84
CA ALA A 113 -14.57 -18.03 -13.87
C ALA A 113 -14.49 -16.66 -13.18
N TYR A 114 -13.30 -16.21 -12.78
CA TYR A 114 -13.10 -14.89 -12.20
C TYR A 114 -13.43 -13.76 -13.18
N GLU A 115 -12.94 -13.82 -14.43
CA GLU A 115 -13.24 -12.79 -15.44
C GLU A 115 -14.73 -12.76 -15.80
N SER A 116 -15.41 -13.91 -15.79
CA SER A 116 -16.86 -14.00 -16.05
C SER A 116 -17.70 -13.24 -15.02
N THR A 117 -17.20 -13.11 -13.78
CA THR A 117 -17.86 -12.34 -12.72
C THR A 117 -17.24 -10.95 -12.54
N GLU A 118 -16.33 -10.53 -13.42
CA GLU A 118 -15.50 -9.34 -13.26
C GLU A 118 -14.82 -9.31 -11.89
N TYR A 119 -14.31 -10.47 -11.46
CA TYR A 119 -13.64 -10.69 -10.19
C TYR A 119 -14.53 -10.45 -8.95
N ARG A 120 -15.85 -10.28 -9.10
CA ARG A 120 -16.77 -10.16 -7.96
C ARG A 120 -16.81 -11.46 -7.16
N GLY A 121 -16.72 -11.32 -5.84
CA GLY A 121 -16.74 -12.44 -4.89
C GLY A 121 -15.42 -13.21 -4.77
N VAL A 122 -14.38 -12.79 -5.49
CA VAL A 122 -13.03 -13.33 -5.33
C VAL A 122 -12.40 -12.77 -4.06
N GLU A 123 -11.68 -13.60 -3.33
CA GLU A 123 -10.97 -13.20 -2.11
C GLU A 123 -9.95 -12.09 -2.40
N ALA A 124 -9.89 -11.07 -1.56
CA ALA A 124 -9.01 -9.91 -1.75
C ALA A 124 -7.54 -10.31 -1.94
N GLY A 125 -7.04 -11.30 -1.19
CA GLY A 125 -5.67 -11.79 -1.35
C GLY A 125 -5.40 -12.36 -2.75
N ARG A 126 -6.39 -13.02 -3.37
CA ARG A 126 -6.27 -13.50 -4.75
C ARG A 126 -6.22 -12.34 -5.75
N ILE A 127 -6.96 -11.26 -5.50
CA ILE A 127 -6.91 -10.04 -6.32
C ILE A 127 -5.53 -9.39 -6.24
N GLU A 128 -4.94 -9.32 -5.04
CA GLU A 128 -3.58 -8.80 -4.83
C GLU A 128 -2.53 -9.61 -5.62
N GLU A 129 -2.59 -10.94 -5.56
CA GLU A 129 -1.70 -11.82 -6.34
C GLU A 129 -1.78 -11.54 -7.85
N ILE A 130 -3.01 -11.37 -8.37
CA ILE A 130 -3.24 -11.07 -9.80
C ILE A 130 -2.71 -9.69 -10.16
N ILE A 131 -2.94 -8.68 -9.31
CA ILE A 131 -2.40 -7.33 -9.51
C ILE A 131 -0.87 -7.36 -9.57
N ASP A 132 -0.23 -8.08 -8.66
CA ASP A 132 1.23 -8.18 -8.59
C ASP A 132 1.80 -8.93 -9.81
N ALA A 133 1.15 -10.01 -10.24
CA ALA A 133 1.49 -10.70 -11.48
C ALA A 133 1.46 -9.76 -12.70
N LEU A 134 0.40 -8.97 -12.85
CA LEU A 134 0.24 -8.01 -13.94
C LEU A 134 1.29 -6.87 -13.88
N LYS A 135 1.56 -6.31 -12.70
CA LYS A 135 2.60 -5.28 -12.50
C LYS A 135 3.99 -5.82 -12.88
N ASN A 136 4.34 -7.00 -12.39
CA ASN A 136 5.61 -7.64 -12.70
C ASN A 136 5.80 -7.88 -14.20
N LYS A 137 4.72 -8.27 -14.92
CA LYS A 137 4.78 -8.41 -16.39
C LYS A 137 4.98 -7.06 -17.08
N LYS A 138 4.25 -6.03 -16.66
CA LYS A 138 4.37 -4.66 -17.21
C LYS A 138 5.80 -4.14 -17.08
N ASP A 139 6.42 -4.31 -15.91
CA ASP A 139 7.77 -3.81 -15.65
C ASP A 139 8.82 -4.55 -16.49
N LYS A 140 8.64 -5.86 -16.72
CA LYS A 140 9.47 -6.62 -17.66
C LYS A 140 9.35 -6.09 -19.10
N ILE A 141 8.16 -5.72 -19.57
CA ILE A 141 8.00 -5.17 -20.93
C ILE A 141 8.74 -3.83 -21.08
N LYS A 142 8.68 -2.96 -20.07
CA LYS A 142 9.38 -1.66 -20.08
C LYS A 142 10.91 -1.78 -20.05
N LEU A 143 11.46 -2.88 -19.53
CA LEU A 143 12.90 -3.10 -19.48
C LEU A 143 13.48 -3.54 -20.85
N TYR A 144 12.64 -3.93 -21.81
CA TYR A 144 13.05 -4.40 -23.14
C TYR A 144 12.55 -3.49 -24.29
N SER A 145 12.06 -2.29 -23.98
CA SER A 145 11.59 -1.27 -24.91
C SER A 145 12.44 -0.01 -24.83
#